data_AF-A0A3M1TD32-F1
#
_entry.id   AF-A0A3M1TD32-F1
#
_cell.length_a   1.000
_cell.length_b   1.000
_cell.length_c   1.000
_cell.angle_alpha   90.00
_cell.angle_beta   90.00
_cell.angle_gamma   90.00
#
_symmetry.space_group_name_H-M   'P 1'
#
loop_
_entity.id
_entity.type
_entity.pdbx_description
1 polymer ?
#
loop_
_entity_poly.entity_id
_entity_poly.type
_entity_poly.pdbx_seq_one_letter_code
_entity_poly.pdbx_strand_id
1 'polypeptide(L)'
;MSLPKLWKTLPAPVRWLIRPWFFVVSAAHGVLLMLPHPPENAREPEITQLEPPPETLIRVAKLPPKPPTPPPTTPPASPPASSPPPQSAAPAPTPALREPAPTLDRPPPDVPSEPPVRDPEATPEPAPAPPNRQVEPTPKPVPEPVSEPVPEPTPEPTPTPKKTLEPTPEPTPDPTPDPTPTPFHDFPHASGAQSGCNGRDDCWQTSETQWRSIASNLSQDLQNRGYEVEQVNIATDTGMRVYRISKTGETPYYLHLVSTLQGTKYVTSQTQMTTEELEELANS
;
A
#
# COMPACT_ATOMS: atom_id res chain seq x y z
N MET A 1 -8.20 13.94 65.53
CA MET A 1 -7.94 13.43 64.15
C MET A 1 -6.54 12.83 64.11
N SER A 2 -6.41 11.54 63.79
CA SER A 2 -5.12 10.84 63.80
C SER A 2 -4.34 11.13 62.52
N LEU A 3 -3.08 11.57 62.65
CA LEU A 3 -2.22 11.78 61.48
C LEU A 3 -1.92 10.44 60.77
N PRO A 4 -1.90 10.40 59.42
CA PRO A 4 -1.68 9.17 58.67
C PRO A 4 -0.26 8.60 58.89
N LYS A 5 -0.17 7.27 58.99
CA LYS A 5 1.04 6.54 59.39
C LYS A 5 2.27 6.73 58.48
N LEU A 6 2.11 7.24 57.25
CA LEU A 6 3.21 7.50 56.31
C LEU A 6 4.27 8.48 56.84
N TRP A 7 3.94 9.35 57.79
CA TRP A 7 4.83 10.45 58.20
C TRP A 7 6.02 10.00 59.05
N LYS A 8 6.12 8.71 59.40
CA LYS A 8 7.16 8.15 60.28
C LYS A 8 8.37 7.52 59.56
N THR A 9 8.30 7.29 58.26
CA THR A 9 9.36 6.60 57.48
C THR A 9 10.34 7.54 56.76
N LEU A 10 10.10 8.85 56.76
CA LEU A 10 10.97 9.83 56.10
C LEU A 10 12.25 10.09 56.93
N PRO A 11 13.43 10.27 56.29
CA PRO A 11 14.67 10.61 56.98
C PRO A 11 14.60 12.01 57.61
N ALA A 12 15.29 12.19 58.73
CA ALA A 12 15.22 13.39 59.57
C ALA A 12 15.32 14.75 58.85
N PRO A 13 16.27 15.01 57.93
CA PRO A 13 16.38 16.33 57.28
C PRO A 13 15.17 16.67 56.40
N VAL A 14 14.55 15.68 55.74
CA VAL A 14 13.40 15.89 54.84
C VAL A 14 12.16 16.34 55.63
N ARG A 15 11.97 15.82 56.84
CA ARG A 15 10.84 16.18 57.72
C ARG A 15 10.88 17.62 58.21
N TRP A 16 12.06 18.25 58.22
CA TRP A 16 12.24 19.64 58.63
C TRP A 16 11.85 20.62 57.52
N LEU A 17 12.10 20.27 56.26
CA LEU A 17 11.74 21.07 55.07
C LEU A 17 10.24 21.03 54.71
N ILE A 18 9.56 19.88 54.89
CA ILE A 18 8.15 19.73 54.50
C ILE A 18 7.21 20.61 55.32
N ARG A 19 7.49 20.81 56.62
CA ARG A 19 6.63 21.58 57.53
C ARG A 19 6.42 23.04 57.09
N PRO A 20 7.46 23.88 56.88
CA PRO A 20 7.27 25.24 56.42
C PRO A 20 6.64 25.30 55.01
N TRP A 21 6.99 24.37 54.11
CA TRP A 21 6.44 24.34 52.75
C TRP A 21 4.92 24.15 52.73
N PHE A 22 4.38 23.30 53.63
CA PHE A 22 2.94 23.11 53.74
C PHE A 22 2.20 24.40 54.13
N PHE A 23 2.76 25.18 55.07
CA PHE A 23 2.20 26.48 55.44
C PHE A 23 2.27 27.51 54.31
N VAL A 24 3.36 27.53 53.52
CA VAL A 24 3.48 28.41 52.34
C VAL A 24 2.41 28.08 51.30
N VAL A 25 2.20 26.79 50.99
CA VAL A 25 1.16 26.36 50.03
C VAL A 25 -0.25 26.66 50.55
N SER A 26 -0.54 26.40 51.83
CA SER A 26 -1.83 26.75 52.43
C SER A 26 -2.09 28.26 52.46
N ALA A 27 -1.07 29.09 52.72
CA ALA A 27 -1.19 30.54 52.67
C ALA A 27 -1.48 31.04 51.25
N ALA A 28 -0.77 30.51 50.24
CA ALA A 28 -1.01 30.84 48.84
C ALA A 28 -2.45 30.47 48.39
N HIS A 29 -2.96 29.31 48.80
CA HIS A 29 -4.35 28.92 48.56
C HIS A 29 -5.36 29.82 49.28
N GLY A 30 -5.06 30.24 50.52
CA GLY A 30 -5.89 31.19 51.26
C GLY A 30 -6.00 32.55 50.57
N VAL A 31 -4.89 33.05 50.00
CA VAL A 31 -4.88 34.29 49.20
C VAL A 31 -5.65 34.12 47.89
N LEU A 32 -5.53 32.96 47.22
CA LEU A 32 -6.26 32.67 45.99
C LEU A 32 -7.79 32.67 46.20
N LEU A 33 -8.26 32.15 47.34
CA LEU A 33 -9.69 32.16 47.72
C LEU A 33 -10.18 33.53 48.23
N MET A 34 -9.26 34.43 48.61
CA MET A 34 -9.55 35.82 48.99
C MET A 34 -9.59 36.78 47.79
N LEU A 35 -9.20 36.32 46.59
CA LEU A 35 -9.41 37.10 45.37
C LEU A 35 -10.91 37.10 45.01
N PRO A 36 -11.51 38.29 44.77
CA PRO A 36 -12.89 38.38 44.34
C PRO A 36 -13.04 37.67 43.00
N HIS A 37 -13.95 36.69 42.94
CA HIS A 37 -14.21 35.97 41.70
C HIS A 37 -14.89 36.93 40.70
N PRO A 38 -14.52 36.91 39.41
CA PRO A 38 -15.18 37.74 38.41
C PRO A 38 -16.67 37.35 38.34
N PRO A 39 -17.61 38.32 38.31
CA PRO A 39 -19.02 38.00 38.30
C PRO A 39 -19.40 37.25 37.02
N GLU A 40 -20.06 36.10 37.19
CA GLU A 40 -20.42 35.14 36.12
C GLU A 40 -21.44 35.66 35.08
N ASN A 41 -21.76 36.96 35.11
CA ASN A 41 -22.88 37.56 34.40
C ASN A 41 -22.49 38.78 33.53
N ALA A 42 -21.24 38.87 33.09
CA ALA A 42 -20.79 39.85 32.10
C ALA A 42 -20.89 39.30 30.66
N ARG A 43 -22.09 38.85 30.27
CA ARG A 43 -22.41 38.56 28.87
C ARG A 43 -23.05 39.80 28.24
N GLU A 44 -22.46 40.28 27.15
CA GLU A 44 -22.98 41.27 26.18
C GLU A 44 -23.58 42.59 26.72
N PRO A 45 -22.90 43.73 26.53
CA PRO A 45 -23.59 45.00 26.35
C PRO A 45 -24.15 45.07 24.93
N GLU A 46 -25.48 44.97 24.82
CA GLU A 46 -26.24 45.49 23.68
C GLU A 46 -25.89 46.99 23.50
N ILE A 47 -25.40 47.40 22.32
CA ILE A 47 -25.16 48.82 22.02
C ILE A 47 -25.83 49.19 20.69
N THR A 48 -27.04 49.74 20.82
CA THR A 48 -27.67 50.56 19.79
C THR A 48 -27.30 52.02 19.99
N GLN A 49 -26.69 52.63 18.96
CA GLN A 49 -26.58 54.08 18.67
C GLN A 49 -25.75 55.03 19.56
N LEU A 50 -24.87 55.79 18.86
CA LEU A 50 -24.33 57.16 19.13
C LEU A 50 -23.62 57.39 20.49
N GLU A 51 -22.44 58.00 20.61
CA GLU A 51 -21.72 58.99 19.78
C GLU A 51 -20.21 58.98 20.18
N PRO A 52 -19.22 59.23 19.29
CA PRO A 52 -17.79 59.13 19.65
C PRO A 52 -17.08 60.49 19.94
N PRO A 53 -16.60 60.73 21.17
CA PRO A 53 -15.63 61.79 21.50
C PRO A 53 -14.16 61.28 21.55
N PRO A 54 -13.15 62.16 21.55
CA PRO A 54 -12.16 62.16 20.45
C PRO A 54 -10.84 61.41 20.71
N GLU A 55 -10.17 61.07 19.60
CA GLU A 55 -8.93 60.29 19.53
C GLU A 55 -7.73 60.91 20.26
N THR A 56 -7.17 60.21 21.24
CA THR A 56 -5.75 60.37 21.61
C THR A 56 -4.87 59.59 20.63
N LEU A 57 -4.25 60.32 19.71
CA LEU A 57 -3.31 59.84 18.68
C LEU A 57 -2.19 58.93 19.23
N ILE A 58 -2.36 57.61 19.13
CA ILE A 58 -1.22 56.68 19.14
C ILE A 58 -0.56 56.75 17.76
N ARG A 59 0.68 57.29 17.71
CA ARG A 59 1.48 57.29 16.48
C ARG A 59 1.87 55.87 16.08
N VAL A 60 1.06 55.25 15.23
CA VAL A 60 1.45 54.04 14.49
C VAL A 60 2.65 54.39 13.61
N ALA A 61 3.76 53.68 13.79
CA ALA A 61 4.87 53.72 12.85
C ALA A 61 4.40 53.13 11.51
N LYS A 62 4.06 54.01 10.56
CA LYS A 62 3.62 53.66 9.22
C LYS A 62 4.77 52.93 8.51
N LEU A 63 4.66 51.62 8.26
CA LEU A 63 5.51 50.97 7.27
C LEU A 63 5.31 51.67 5.92
N PRO A 64 6.37 51.87 5.12
CA PRO A 64 6.23 52.48 3.80
C PRO A 64 5.28 51.63 2.93
N PRO A 65 4.43 52.26 2.11
CA PRO A 65 3.52 51.52 1.24
C PRO A 65 4.33 50.65 0.26
N LYS A 66 3.94 49.38 0.13
CA LYS A 66 4.44 48.48 -0.91
C LYS A 66 4.26 49.15 -2.28
N PRO A 67 5.27 49.14 -3.17
CA PRO A 67 5.12 49.69 -4.52
C PRO A 67 3.89 49.10 -5.23
N PRO A 68 3.17 49.88 -6.06
CA PRO A 68 2.04 49.36 -6.80
C PRO A 68 2.49 48.20 -7.70
N THR A 69 1.84 47.04 -7.52
CA THR A 69 2.02 45.90 -8.41
C THR A 69 1.73 46.35 -9.84
N PRO A 70 2.59 46.08 -10.84
CA PRO A 70 2.25 46.36 -12.22
C PRO A 70 0.99 45.58 -12.60
N PRO A 71 0.13 46.12 -13.50
CA PRO A 71 -1.04 45.39 -13.97
C PRO A 71 -0.60 44.07 -14.63
N PRO A 72 -1.43 43.02 -14.57
CA PRO A 72 -1.10 41.74 -15.18
C PRO A 72 -0.81 41.95 -16.66
N THR A 73 0.44 41.72 -17.06
CA THR A 73 0.81 41.68 -18.48
C THR A 73 0.11 40.48 -19.09
N THR A 74 -0.90 40.74 -19.91
CA THR A 74 -1.61 39.71 -20.67
C THR A 74 -0.56 38.88 -21.44
N PRO A 75 -0.47 37.56 -21.21
CA PRO A 75 0.39 36.73 -22.03
C PRO A 75 0.01 36.89 -23.50
N PRO A 76 0.97 36.89 -24.46
CA PRO A 76 0.63 36.80 -25.87
C PRO A 76 -0.25 35.56 -26.06
N ALA A 77 -1.33 35.70 -26.83
CA ALA A 77 -2.30 34.64 -27.02
C ALA A 77 -1.61 33.34 -27.45
N SER A 78 -1.80 32.26 -26.68
CA SER A 78 -1.31 30.94 -27.05
C SER A 78 -1.75 30.62 -28.47
N PRO A 79 -0.88 30.07 -29.34
CA PRO A 79 -1.31 29.61 -30.65
C PRO A 79 -2.44 28.59 -30.48
N PRO A 80 -3.43 28.54 -31.39
CA PRO A 80 -4.54 27.63 -31.28
C PRO A 80 -4.03 26.19 -31.16
N ALA A 81 -4.48 25.49 -30.13
CA ALA A 81 -4.13 24.09 -29.91
C ALA A 81 -4.42 23.31 -31.20
N SER A 82 -3.42 22.61 -31.73
CA SER A 82 -3.63 21.71 -32.86
C SER A 82 -4.61 20.63 -32.42
N SER A 83 -5.79 20.61 -33.06
CA SER A 83 -6.79 19.57 -32.82
C SER A 83 -6.13 18.20 -32.93
N PRO A 84 -6.34 17.26 -31.98
CA PRO A 84 -5.90 15.89 -32.17
C PRO A 84 -6.57 15.33 -33.44
N PRO A 85 -5.87 14.48 -34.21
CA PRO A 85 -6.49 13.82 -35.36
C PRO A 85 -7.70 12.99 -34.87
N PRO A 86 -8.74 12.84 -35.70
CA PRO A 86 -9.91 12.05 -35.31
C PRO A 86 -9.47 10.63 -34.98
N GLN A 87 -9.73 10.19 -33.74
CA GLN A 87 -9.53 8.81 -33.36
C GLN A 87 -10.41 7.93 -34.26
N SER A 88 -9.78 7.02 -35.00
CA SER A 88 -10.49 6.06 -35.82
C SER A 88 -11.44 5.27 -34.92
N ALA A 89 -12.74 5.29 -35.25
CA ALA A 89 -13.75 4.63 -34.43
C ALA A 89 -13.41 3.14 -34.27
N ALA A 90 -13.21 2.71 -33.03
CA ALA A 90 -13.16 1.29 -32.71
C ALA A 90 -14.53 0.67 -33.03
N PRO A 91 -14.60 -0.51 -33.66
CA PRO A 91 -15.88 -1.18 -33.90
C PRO A 91 -16.53 -1.53 -32.56
N ALA A 92 -17.86 -1.37 -32.48
CA ALA A 92 -18.63 -1.71 -31.30
C ALA A 92 -18.49 -3.22 -30.98
N PRO A 93 -18.47 -3.62 -29.69
CA PRO A 93 -18.44 -5.02 -29.32
C PRO A 93 -19.72 -5.72 -29.76
N THR A 94 -19.58 -6.79 -30.54
CA THR A 94 -20.67 -7.70 -30.93
C THR A 94 -21.40 -8.24 -29.69
N PRO A 95 -22.75 -8.32 -29.67
CA PRO A 95 -23.45 -8.92 -28.55
C PRO A 95 -23.09 -10.40 -28.40
N ALA A 96 -22.56 -10.79 -27.23
CA ALA A 96 -22.30 -12.19 -26.94
C ALA A 96 -23.62 -12.98 -26.88
N LEU A 97 -23.69 -14.07 -27.66
CA LEU A 97 -24.82 -14.99 -27.59
C LEU A 97 -24.81 -15.71 -26.22
N ARG A 98 -25.98 -15.84 -25.62
CA ARG A 98 -26.15 -16.43 -24.29
C ARG A 98 -26.17 -17.95 -24.38
N GLU A 99 -25.07 -18.62 -24.01
CA GLU A 99 -25.05 -20.09 -23.91
C GLU A 99 -25.84 -20.61 -22.69
N PRO A 100 -26.64 -21.67 -22.84
CA PRO A 100 -27.30 -22.35 -21.73
C PRO A 100 -26.37 -23.39 -21.08
N ALA A 101 -26.39 -23.48 -19.75
CA ALA A 101 -25.57 -24.42 -19.00
C ALA A 101 -25.98 -25.89 -19.21
N PRO A 102 -25.04 -26.84 -19.35
CA PRO A 102 -25.32 -28.26 -19.27
C PRO A 102 -25.14 -28.82 -17.84
N THR A 103 -26.00 -29.80 -17.54
CA THR A 103 -26.18 -30.50 -16.26
C THR A 103 -24.93 -31.22 -15.73
N LEU A 104 -24.77 -31.22 -14.40
CA LEU A 104 -23.81 -32.04 -13.67
C LEU A 104 -24.20 -33.52 -13.69
N ASP A 105 -23.41 -34.38 -14.32
CA ASP A 105 -23.52 -35.84 -14.23
C ASP A 105 -22.14 -36.49 -14.01
N ARG A 106 -22.09 -37.63 -13.31
CA ARG A 106 -20.89 -38.10 -12.56
C ARG A 106 -20.71 -39.62 -12.57
N PRO A 107 -19.50 -40.10 -12.91
CA PRO A 107 -18.97 -41.39 -12.44
C PRO A 107 -17.66 -41.26 -11.62
N PRO A 108 -17.17 -42.34 -10.96
CA PRO A 108 -16.21 -42.26 -9.82
C PRO A 108 -14.73 -42.55 -10.17
N PRO A 109 -13.78 -42.29 -9.23
CA PRO A 109 -12.37 -42.68 -9.32
C PRO A 109 -11.98 -43.84 -8.36
N ASP A 110 -11.15 -44.77 -8.85
CA ASP A 110 -10.37 -45.81 -8.13
C ASP A 110 -9.59 -46.60 -9.23
N VAL A 111 -8.32 -47.06 -9.17
CA VAL A 111 -7.30 -47.33 -8.13
C VAL A 111 -5.87 -47.13 -8.76
N PRO A 112 -4.79 -46.79 -8.03
CA PRO A 112 -3.43 -46.55 -8.61
C PRO A 112 -2.50 -47.77 -8.68
N SER A 113 -1.38 -47.69 -9.42
CA SER A 113 -0.20 -48.58 -9.30
C SER A 113 1.10 -47.99 -9.90
N GLU A 114 2.23 -48.28 -9.24
CA GLU A 114 3.64 -47.91 -9.47
C GLU A 114 4.50 -49.13 -8.97
N PRO A 115 5.84 -49.26 -9.12
CA PRO A 115 6.84 -48.91 -10.15
C PRO A 115 7.46 -50.18 -10.85
N PRO A 116 8.43 -50.05 -11.78
CA PRO A 116 9.19 -51.20 -12.31
C PRO A 116 10.39 -51.64 -11.44
N VAL A 117 10.75 -52.93 -11.51
CA VAL A 117 11.86 -53.59 -10.77
C VAL A 117 12.96 -54.10 -11.73
N ARG A 118 14.19 -54.26 -11.21
CA ARG A 118 15.47 -54.44 -11.92
C ARG A 118 15.77 -55.85 -12.49
N ASP A 119 16.81 -55.91 -13.32
CA ASP A 119 17.49 -57.06 -13.97
C ASP A 119 17.85 -58.26 -13.06
N PRO A 120 18.15 -59.43 -13.66
CA PRO A 120 19.56 -59.90 -13.62
C PRO A 120 20.13 -60.62 -14.88
N GLU A 121 21.47 -60.76 -14.88
CA GLU A 121 22.38 -61.46 -15.82
C GLU A 121 22.12 -62.96 -16.13
N ALA A 122 22.58 -63.46 -17.31
CA ALA A 122 23.67 -64.47 -17.45
C ALA A 122 23.72 -65.28 -18.78
N THR A 123 24.83 -65.13 -19.53
CA THR A 123 25.71 -66.07 -20.31
C THR A 123 25.20 -67.40 -20.98
N PRO A 124 25.69 -67.78 -22.21
CA PRO A 124 25.23 -68.96 -22.99
C PRO A 124 26.28 -70.10 -23.26
N GLU A 125 25.84 -71.30 -23.71
CA GLU A 125 26.53 -72.32 -24.59
C GLU A 125 25.70 -73.66 -24.65
N PRO A 126 26.01 -74.70 -25.48
CA PRO A 126 26.53 -74.76 -26.87
C PRO A 126 25.73 -75.73 -27.80
N ALA A 127 26.22 -75.97 -29.02
CA ALA A 127 25.61 -76.84 -30.06
C ALA A 127 26.27 -78.23 -30.23
N PRO A 128 25.69 -79.15 -31.04
CA PRO A 128 26.45 -80.19 -31.76
C PRO A 128 26.10 -80.33 -33.26
N ALA A 129 26.91 -81.10 -34.01
CA ALA A 129 26.90 -81.18 -35.49
C ALA A 129 26.75 -82.63 -36.08
N PRO A 130 27.48 -83.08 -37.15
CA PRO A 130 26.93 -83.41 -38.48
C PRO A 130 27.06 -84.92 -38.87
N PRO A 131 26.85 -85.33 -40.15
CA PRO A 131 27.93 -85.40 -41.17
C PRO A 131 27.41 -84.96 -42.59
N ASN A 132 27.98 -85.21 -43.79
CA ASN A 132 29.13 -86.01 -44.29
C ASN A 132 29.76 -85.36 -45.58
N ARG A 133 30.45 -86.11 -46.47
CA ARG A 133 31.08 -85.65 -47.73
C ARG A 133 30.92 -86.61 -48.94
N GLN A 134 31.05 -86.08 -50.17
CA GLN A 134 31.68 -86.73 -51.35
C GLN A 134 32.19 -85.66 -52.36
N VAL A 135 33.02 -86.03 -53.37
CA VAL A 135 34.13 -85.18 -53.90
C VAL A 135 34.35 -85.29 -55.44
N GLU A 136 34.51 -84.11 -56.13
CA GLU A 136 35.24 -83.80 -57.42
C GLU A 136 34.85 -84.59 -58.74
N PRO A 137 35.10 -84.16 -60.02
CA PRO A 137 36.07 -83.15 -60.51
C PRO A 137 35.77 -82.17 -61.69
N THR A 138 36.58 -81.09 -61.74
CA THR A 138 37.20 -80.31 -62.86
C THR A 138 36.92 -80.76 -64.31
N PRO A 139 36.54 -79.88 -65.29
CA PRO A 139 37.41 -78.78 -65.79
C PRO A 139 36.77 -77.45 -66.30
N LYS A 140 37.63 -76.51 -66.71
CA LYS A 140 37.36 -75.19 -67.33
C LYS A 140 36.52 -75.22 -68.63
N PRO A 141 35.70 -74.17 -68.84
CA PRO A 141 35.52 -73.57 -70.17
C PRO A 141 35.63 -72.02 -70.18
N VAL A 142 36.04 -71.46 -71.31
CA VAL A 142 36.10 -70.05 -71.74
C VAL A 142 36.00 -70.10 -73.29
N PRO A 143 35.35 -69.15 -74.05
CA PRO A 143 34.85 -67.82 -73.68
C PRO A 143 33.35 -67.53 -74.02
N GLU A 144 32.87 -66.37 -73.53
CA GLU A 144 32.01 -65.33 -74.17
C GLU A 144 30.82 -65.74 -75.10
N PRO A 145 29.64 -65.09 -74.94
CA PRO A 145 29.51 -63.72 -75.44
C PRO A 145 28.73 -62.71 -74.57
N VAL A 146 29.02 -61.45 -74.91
CA VAL A 146 28.38 -60.19 -74.51
C VAL A 146 26.85 -60.26 -74.46
N SER A 147 26.30 -59.69 -73.38
CA SER A 147 24.99 -59.04 -73.36
C SER A 147 25.20 -57.67 -72.72
N GLU A 148 24.78 -56.58 -73.38
CA GLU A 148 24.73 -55.26 -72.73
C GLU A 148 23.69 -55.27 -71.61
N PRO A 149 24.06 -55.03 -70.33
CA PRO A 149 23.07 -54.73 -69.33
C PRO A 149 22.50 -53.32 -69.59
N VAL A 150 21.17 -53.24 -69.68
CA VAL A 150 20.44 -51.96 -69.60
C VAL A 150 20.94 -51.21 -68.35
N PRO A 151 21.29 -49.92 -68.45
CA PRO A 151 21.78 -49.17 -67.30
C PRO A 151 20.73 -49.18 -66.17
N GLU A 152 21.17 -49.53 -64.96
CA GLU A 152 20.31 -49.53 -63.77
C GLU A 152 19.71 -48.14 -63.54
N PRO A 153 18.46 -48.05 -63.04
CA PRO A 153 17.89 -46.77 -62.66
C PRO A 153 18.71 -46.17 -61.52
N THR A 154 19.20 -44.94 -61.74
CA THR A 154 19.91 -44.16 -60.73
C THR A 154 19.12 -44.14 -59.42
N PRO A 155 19.73 -44.45 -58.26
CA PRO A 155 19.02 -44.44 -56.99
C PRO A 155 18.42 -43.05 -56.71
N GLU A 156 17.17 -43.01 -56.25
CA GLU A 156 16.56 -41.75 -55.83
C GLU A 156 17.39 -41.08 -54.72
N PRO A 157 17.55 -39.75 -54.76
CA PRO A 157 18.31 -39.04 -53.75
C PRO A 157 17.67 -39.24 -52.37
N THR A 158 18.45 -39.77 -51.43
CA THR A 158 18.03 -39.93 -50.04
C THR A 158 17.51 -38.60 -49.49
N PRO A 159 16.31 -38.53 -48.90
CA PRO A 159 15.76 -37.27 -48.43
C PRO A 159 16.66 -36.66 -47.36
N THR A 160 17.18 -35.46 -47.66
CA THR A 160 18.03 -34.70 -46.73
C THR A 160 17.28 -34.52 -45.41
N PRO A 161 17.89 -34.82 -44.25
CA PRO A 161 17.22 -34.67 -42.97
C PRO A 161 16.70 -33.24 -42.82
N LYS A 162 15.38 -33.13 -42.64
CA LYS A 162 14.69 -31.86 -42.46
C LYS A 162 15.29 -31.17 -41.24
N LYS A 163 15.93 -30.02 -41.42
CA LYS A 163 16.52 -29.26 -40.31
C LYS A 163 15.45 -29.02 -39.25
N THR A 164 15.61 -29.65 -38.09
CA THR A 164 14.86 -29.29 -36.88
C THR A 164 15.17 -27.83 -36.61
N LEU A 165 14.17 -26.96 -36.73
CA LEU A 165 14.30 -25.60 -36.27
C LEU A 165 14.43 -25.66 -34.75
N GLU A 166 15.49 -25.05 -34.20
CA GLU A 166 15.59 -24.88 -32.76
C GLU A 166 14.34 -24.13 -32.25
N PRO A 167 13.81 -24.48 -31.07
CA PRO A 167 12.66 -23.78 -30.52
C PRO A 167 13.03 -22.31 -30.36
N THR A 168 12.27 -21.42 -31.01
CA THR A 168 12.35 -19.98 -30.75
C THR A 168 12.22 -19.77 -29.25
N PRO A 169 13.18 -19.09 -28.59
CA PRO A 169 13.09 -18.86 -27.15
C PRO A 169 11.78 -18.12 -26.84
N GLU A 170 11.04 -18.59 -25.83
CA GLU A 170 9.84 -17.90 -25.39
C GLU A 170 10.15 -16.44 -25.04
N PRO A 171 9.24 -15.50 -25.36
CA PRO A 171 9.43 -14.11 -24.99
C PRO A 171 9.61 -14.03 -23.48
N THR A 172 10.73 -13.44 -23.04
CA THR A 172 10.95 -13.15 -21.62
C THR A 172 9.78 -12.31 -21.14
N PRO A 173 9.11 -12.67 -20.02
CA PRO A 173 7.99 -11.89 -19.51
C PRO A 173 8.42 -10.45 -19.28
N ASP A 174 7.61 -9.51 -19.77
CA ASP A 174 7.85 -8.08 -19.61
C ASP A 174 7.97 -7.75 -18.10
N PRO A 175 8.92 -6.90 -17.68
CA PRO A 175 9.08 -6.59 -16.27
C PRO A 175 7.78 -6.04 -15.70
N THR A 176 7.25 -6.71 -14.66
CA THR A 176 6.08 -6.23 -13.93
C THR A 176 6.30 -4.76 -13.54
N PRO A 177 5.38 -3.84 -13.89
CA PRO A 177 5.56 -2.43 -13.60
C PRO A 177 5.74 -2.21 -12.10
N ASP A 178 6.70 -1.36 -11.74
CA ASP A 178 6.98 -0.98 -10.36
C ASP A 178 5.70 -0.46 -9.70
N PRO A 179 5.38 -0.87 -8.46
CA PRO A 179 4.12 -0.49 -7.82
C PRO A 179 4.03 1.04 -7.69
N THR A 180 3.05 1.64 -8.36
CA THR A 180 2.80 3.08 -8.31
C THR A 180 2.82 3.55 -6.85
N PRO A 181 3.74 4.46 -6.46
CA PRO A 181 3.89 4.84 -5.06
C PRO A 181 2.59 5.45 -4.56
N THR A 182 2.00 4.83 -3.53
CA THR A 182 0.83 5.39 -2.87
C THR A 182 1.21 6.70 -2.19
N PRO A 183 0.39 7.76 -2.27
CA PRO A 183 0.74 9.09 -1.79
C PRO A 183 0.91 9.19 -0.26
N PHE A 184 0.78 8.07 0.46
CA PHE A 184 0.84 7.96 1.91
C PHE A 184 1.99 7.06 2.41
N HIS A 185 2.80 6.48 1.52
CA HIS A 185 3.87 5.54 1.91
C HIS A 185 4.85 6.14 2.94
N ASP A 186 5.17 7.42 2.81
CA ASP A 186 6.12 8.11 3.69
C ASP A 186 5.46 8.83 4.89
N PHE A 187 4.18 8.55 5.16
CA PHE A 187 3.42 9.17 6.25
C PHE A 187 4.06 8.86 7.63
N PRO A 188 4.21 9.83 8.54
CA PRO A 188 4.74 9.55 9.88
C PRO A 188 3.79 8.63 10.65
N HIS A 189 4.32 7.60 11.32
CA HIS A 189 3.52 6.71 12.16
C HIS A 189 3.87 6.88 13.63
N ALA A 190 2.87 6.70 14.50
CA ALA A 190 3.08 6.80 15.94
C ALA A 190 4.00 5.67 16.45
N SER A 191 4.78 5.95 17.49
CA SER A 191 5.65 4.94 18.10
C SER A 191 4.85 3.73 18.58
N GLY A 192 5.22 2.54 18.14
CA GLY A 192 4.50 1.29 18.45
C GLY A 192 3.24 1.06 17.62
N ALA A 193 2.98 1.87 16.58
CA ALA A 193 1.92 1.59 15.62
C ALA A 193 2.24 0.33 14.79
N GLN A 194 1.22 -0.49 14.59
CA GLN A 194 1.27 -1.67 13.73
C GLN A 194 0.45 -1.40 12.48
N SER A 195 0.98 -1.77 11.31
CA SER A 195 0.24 -1.73 10.05
C SER A 195 -0.84 -2.81 10.05
N GLY A 196 -1.97 -2.52 9.41
CA GLY A 196 -3.10 -3.42 9.29
C GLY A 196 -4.22 -3.13 10.30
N CYS A 197 -5.36 -2.67 9.79
CA CYS A 197 -6.66 -2.82 10.44
C CYS A 197 -7.57 -3.55 9.45
N ASN A 198 -8.17 -4.69 9.83
CA ASN A 198 -9.14 -5.41 8.99
C ASN A 198 -8.62 -5.88 7.62
N GLY A 199 -7.29 -6.02 7.47
CA GLY A 199 -6.67 -6.29 6.17
C GLY A 199 -6.53 -5.05 5.26
N ARG A 200 -6.65 -3.84 5.81
CA ARG A 200 -6.30 -2.58 5.12
C ARG A 200 -4.87 -2.17 5.39
N ASP A 201 -4.08 -2.02 4.33
CA ASP A 201 -2.67 -1.59 4.39
C ASP A 201 -2.51 -0.09 4.65
N ASP A 202 -3.53 0.72 4.35
CA ASP A 202 -3.57 2.16 4.61
C ASP A 202 -3.98 2.51 6.06
N CYS A 203 -4.28 1.50 6.88
CA CYS A 203 -4.66 1.65 8.27
C CYS A 203 -3.59 1.15 9.26
N TRP A 204 -3.48 1.85 10.37
CA TRP A 204 -2.52 1.63 11.44
C TRP A 204 -3.21 1.64 12.78
N GLN A 205 -2.76 0.78 13.70
CA GLN A 205 -3.32 0.67 15.04
C GLN A 205 -2.25 0.75 16.13
N THR A 206 -2.63 1.32 17.27
CA THR A 206 -1.80 1.46 18.46
C THR A 206 -2.58 0.93 19.66
N SER A 207 -1.91 0.39 20.68
CA SER A 207 -2.54 0.06 21.97
C SER A 207 -2.82 1.27 22.85
N GLU A 208 -2.35 2.46 22.44
CA GLU A 208 -2.58 3.72 23.15
C GLU A 208 -4.04 4.17 22.99
N THR A 209 -4.79 4.13 24.08
CA THR A 209 -6.19 4.59 24.14
C THR A 209 -6.33 6.10 24.16
N GLN A 210 -5.23 6.83 24.39
CA GLN A 210 -5.21 8.29 24.39
C GLN A 210 -5.01 8.85 22.99
N TRP A 211 -6.06 8.82 22.16
CA TRP A 211 -6.03 9.35 20.78
C TRP A 211 -5.46 10.76 20.67
N ARG A 212 -5.65 11.62 21.70
CA ARG A 212 -5.13 12.99 21.75
C ARG A 212 -3.60 13.04 21.65
N SER A 213 -2.91 12.11 22.30
CA SER A 213 -1.45 12.02 22.27
C SER A 213 -0.97 11.58 20.88
N ILE A 214 -1.66 10.61 20.27
CA ILE A 214 -1.40 10.14 18.90
C ILE A 214 -1.61 11.28 17.90
N ALA A 215 -2.75 11.96 17.95
CA ALA A 215 -3.05 13.13 17.12
C ALA A 215 -2.00 14.24 17.27
N SER A 216 -1.59 14.56 18.52
CA SER A 216 -0.58 15.59 18.78
C SER A 216 0.79 15.23 18.19
N ASN A 217 1.24 13.99 18.35
CA ASN A 217 2.52 13.53 17.82
C ASN A 217 2.52 13.51 16.29
N LEU A 218 1.48 12.94 15.66
CA LEU A 218 1.33 12.92 14.20
C LEU A 218 1.25 14.34 13.62
N SER A 219 0.48 15.24 14.26
CA SER A 219 0.38 16.64 13.83
C SER A 219 1.73 17.36 13.91
N GLN A 220 2.49 17.14 14.99
CA GLN A 220 3.82 17.74 15.16
C GLN A 220 4.81 17.23 14.10
N ASP A 221 4.83 15.92 13.82
CA ASP A 221 5.72 15.34 12.80
C ASP A 221 5.37 15.80 11.38
N LEU A 222 4.07 15.93 11.07
CA LEU A 222 3.59 16.51 9.81
C LEU A 222 4.02 17.98 9.68
N GLN A 223 3.84 18.79 10.72
CA GLN A 223 4.27 20.20 10.74
C GLN A 223 5.80 20.34 10.60
N ASN A 224 6.58 19.48 11.26
CA ASN A 224 8.03 19.42 11.13
C ASN A 224 8.50 19.09 9.69
N ARG A 225 7.65 18.38 8.91
CA ARG A 225 7.86 18.06 7.49
C ARG A 225 7.28 19.11 6.52
N GLY A 226 6.74 20.22 7.05
CA GLY A 226 6.18 21.32 6.26
C GLY A 226 4.73 21.11 5.79
N TYR A 227 3.98 20.20 6.42
CA TYR A 227 2.54 20.06 6.19
C TYR A 227 1.74 20.97 7.15
N GLU A 228 0.70 21.58 6.62
CA GLU A 228 -0.38 22.21 7.38
C GLU A 228 -1.40 21.13 7.78
N VAL A 229 -1.89 21.21 9.02
CA VAL A 229 -2.82 20.24 9.60
C VAL A 229 -4.03 20.98 10.18
N GLU A 230 -5.17 20.82 9.52
CA GLU A 230 -6.44 21.48 9.85
C GLU A 230 -7.41 20.43 10.44
N GLN A 231 -7.98 20.68 11.61
CA GLN A 231 -9.00 19.77 12.17
C GLN A 231 -10.36 20.02 11.50
N VAL A 232 -10.92 18.99 10.87
CA VAL A 232 -12.26 19.03 10.30
C VAL A 232 -13.28 18.70 11.39
N ASN A 233 -14.19 19.64 11.66
CA ASN A 233 -15.29 19.43 12.60
C ASN A 233 -16.35 18.51 11.98
N ILE A 234 -16.36 17.25 12.41
CA ILE A 234 -17.44 16.29 12.12
C ILE A 234 -18.59 16.47 13.12
N ALA A 235 -19.81 16.09 12.73
CA ALA A 235 -21.02 16.29 13.52
C ALA A 235 -21.05 15.48 14.84
N THR A 236 -20.21 14.45 14.97
CA THR A 236 -20.26 13.45 16.04
C THR A 236 -18.97 13.45 16.86
N ASP A 237 -19.05 13.83 18.14
CA ASP A 237 -17.89 13.82 19.07
C ASP A 237 -17.63 12.45 19.71
N THR A 238 -17.86 11.34 18.99
CA THR A 238 -17.76 9.95 19.48
C THR A 238 -16.32 9.42 19.56
N GLY A 239 -15.34 10.30 19.78
CA GLY A 239 -13.92 9.91 19.81
C GLY A 239 -13.31 9.65 18.42
N MET A 240 -14.03 10.03 17.36
CA MET A 240 -13.50 10.09 15.99
C MET A 240 -12.95 11.49 15.71
N ARG A 241 -11.87 11.58 14.94
CA ARG A 241 -11.25 12.84 14.52
C ARG A 241 -10.81 12.77 13.08
N VAL A 242 -10.98 13.87 12.37
CA VAL A 242 -10.56 14.02 10.98
C VAL A 242 -9.67 15.25 10.90
N TYR A 243 -8.51 15.08 10.29
CA TYR A 243 -7.58 16.14 9.99
C TYR A 243 -7.38 16.20 8.49
N ARG A 244 -7.53 17.39 7.90
CA ARG A 244 -7.14 17.68 6.53
C ARG A 244 -5.68 18.12 6.55
N ILE A 245 -4.86 17.46 5.72
CA ILE A 245 -3.42 17.66 5.63
C ILE A 245 -3.11 18.25 4.26
N SER A 246 -2.40 19.38 4.22
CA SER A 246 -2.06 20.08 2.98
C SER A 246 -0.63 20.61 2.98
N LYS A 247 -0.05 20.72 1.78
CA LYS A 247 1.29 21.29 1.57
C LYS A 247 1.34 21.96 0.19
N THR A 248 2.10 23.04 0.06
CA THR A 248 2.11 23.84 -1.16
C THR A 248 2.63 23.04 -2.36
N GLY A 249 1.77 22.84 -3.36
CA GLY A 249 2.09 22.07 -4.57
C GLY A 249 1.73 20.58 -4.51
N GLU A 250 1.23 20.09 -3.38
CA GLU A 250 0.76 18.71 -3.20
C GLU A 250 -0.78 18.67 -3.08
N THR A 251 -1.40 17.57 -3.53
CA THR A 251 -2.84 17.36 -3.32
C THR A 251 -3.12 17.12 -1.83
N PRO A 252 -4.11 17.79 -1.23
CA PRO A 252 -4.47 17.55 0.16
C PRO A 252 -5.04 16.16 0.36
N TYR A 253 -4.86 15.62 1.56
CA TYR A 253 -5.42 14.33 1.97
C TYR A 253 -5.96 14.42 3.39
N TYR A 254 -6.58 13.34 3.87
CA TYR A 254 -7.23 13.28 5.16
C TYR A 254 -6.62 12.18 6.02
N LEU A 255 -6.41 12.49 7.29
CA LEU A 255 -6.05 11.56 8.35
C LEU A 255 -7.26 11.42 9.27
N HIS A 256 -7.74 10.19 9.42
CA HIS A 256 -8.84 9.85 10.31
C HIS A 256 -8.28 9.08 11.49
N LEU A 257 -8.64 9.45 12.72
CA LEU A 257 -8.31 8.71 13.93
C LEU A 257 -9.61 8.30 14.63
N VAL A 258 -9.62 7.07 15.13
CA VAL A 258 -10.76 6.45 15.77
C VAL A 258 -10.30 5.85 17.10
N SER A 259 -10.83 6.39 18.19
CA SER A 259 -10.58 5.88 19.54
C SER A 259 -11.42 4.64 19.80
N THR A 260 -10.77 3.51 20.10
CA THR A 260 -11.45 2.25 20.45
C THR A 260 -11.13 1.84 21.90
N LEU A 261 -11.81 0.81 22.41
CA LEU A 261 -11.49 0.23 23.72
C LEU A 261 -10.12 -0.47 23.76
N GLN A 262 -9.59 -0.88 22.61
CA GLN A 262 -8.31 -1.61 22.49
C GLN A 262 -7.13 -0.67 22.16
N GLY A 263 -7.40 0.62 21.91
CA GLY A 263 -6.41 1.62 21.53
C GLY A 263 -6.88 2.53 20.39
N THR A 264 -5.96 3.26 19.74
CA THR A 264 -6.29 4.19 18.65
C THR A 264 -5.95 3.59 17.30
N LYS A 265 -6.94 3.53 16.40
CA LYS A 265 -6.77 3.21 14.96
C LYS A 265 -6.71 4.50 14.16
N TYR A 266 -5.97 4.53 13.07
CA TYR A 266 -5.95 5.67 12.14
C TYR A 266 -5.66 5.26 10.70
N VAL A 267 -6.20 6.01 9.74
CA VAL A 267 -6.15 5.74 8.30
C VAL A 267 -5.98 7.02 7.50
N THR A 268 -5.17 6.98 6.44
CA THR A 268 -4.94 8.10 5.51
C THR A 268 -5.60 7.86 4.16
N SER A 269 -6.38 8.82 3.67
CA SER A 269 -7.11 8.71 2.40
C SER A 269 -7.21 10.04 1.64
N GLN A 270 -7.38 9.98 0.31
CA GLN A 270 -7.48 11.18 -0.53
C GLN A 270 -8.80 11.95 -0.29
N THR A 271 -9.86 11.23 0.03
CA THR A 271 -11.17 11.75 0.40
C THR A 271 -11.39 11.62 1.90
N GLN A 272 -12.22 12.50 2.46
CA GLN A 272 -12.74 12.31 3.81
C GLN A 272 -13.66 11.08 3.83
N MET A 273 -13.44 10.18 4.78
CA MET A 273 -14.30 9.03 5.03
C MET A 273 -15.60 9.46 5.73
N THR A 274 -16.69 8.75 5.48
CA THR A 274 -17.97 9.03 6.13
C THR A 274 -17.95 8.59 7.60
N THR A 275 -18.92 9.07 8.39
CA THR A 275 -19.07 8.69 9.80
C THR A 275 -19.20 7.17 9.94
N GLU A 276 -19.96 6.55 9.05
CA GLU A 276 -20.25 5.11 9.02
C GLU A 276 -18.98 4.28 8.75
N GLU A 277 -18.15 4.70 7.78
CA GLU A 277 -16.86 4.02 7.50
C GLU A 277 -15.89 4.10 8.69
N LEU A 278 -15.93 5.20 9.46
CA LEU A 278 -15.12 5.37 10.67
C LEU A 278 -15.66 4.55 11.86
N GLU A 279 -16.97 4.35 11.94
CA GLU A 279 -17.61 3.44 12.90
C GLU A 279 -17.32 1.96 12.56
N GLU A 280 -17.30 1.59 11.27
CA GLU A 280 -16.82 0.25 10.84
C GLU A 280 -15.35 0.04 11.21
N LEU A 281 -14.50 1.05 11.03
CA LEU A 281 -13.11 1.01 11.49
C LEU A 281 -12.99 0.92 13.01
N ALA A 282 -13.91 1.52 13.78
CA ALA A 282 -13.92 1.44 15.23
C ALA A 282 -14.13 0.01 15.74
N ASN A 283 -15.18 -0.65 15.22
CA ASN A 283 -15.82 -1.84 15.77
C ASN A 283 -15.11 -3.18 15.45
N SER A 284 -13.95 -3.12 14.81
CA SER A 284 -13.28 -4.26 14.18
C SER A 284 -12.07 -4.82 14.91
#